data_AF-A0A2V7ZDS8-F1
#
_entry.id   AF-A0A2V7ZDS8-F1
#
_cell.length_a   1.000
_cell.length_b   1.000
_cell.length_c   1.000
_cell.angle_alpha   90.00
_cell.angle_beta   90.00
_cell.angle_gamma   90.00
#
_symmetry.space_group_name_H-M   'P 1'
#
loop_
_entity.id
_entity.type
_entity.pdbx_description
1 polymer ?
#
loop_
_entity_poly.entity_id
_entity_poly.type
_entity_poly.pdbx_seq_one_letter_code
_entity_poly.pdbx_strand_id
1 'polypeptide(L)' 'LYAMGEAALGGHPQLARIRLTMPNRHHLLVDLSRFGIANENEIFVATEEPYGLIEATVTRETERRPR' A
#
# COMPACT_ATOMS: atom_id res chain seq x y z
N LEU A 1 3.25 2.29 3.66
CA LEU A 1 4.50 2.09 2.89
C LEU A 1 5.73 2.58 3.66
N TYR A 2 5.92 3.87 3.94
CA TYR A 2 7.13 4.38 4.59
C TYR A 2 7.47 3.67 5.91
N ALA A 3 6.51 3.54 6.83
CA ALA A 3 6.69 2.83 8.10
C ALA A 3 7.17 1.37 7.94
N MET A 4 6.78 0.68 6.85
CA MET A 4 7.28 -0.68 6.57
C MET A 4 8.76 -0.64 6.17
N GLY A 5 9.15 0.34 5.34
CA GLY A 5 10.55 0.52 4.95
C GLY A 5 11.43 0.92 6.14
N GLU A 6 10.93 1.82 6.99
CA GLU A 6 11.58 2.20 8.24
C GLU A 6 11.76 1.01 9.18
N ALA A 7 10.70 0.21 9.42
CA ALA A 7 10.78 -0.98 10.26
C ALA A 7 11.77 -2.03 9.71
N ALA A 8 11.76 -2.27 8.39
CA ALA A 8 12.66 -3.22 7.75
C ALA A 8 14.13 -2.82 7.90
N LEU A 9 14.44 -1.53 7.67
CA LEU A 9 15.79 -1.00 7.89
C LEU A 9 16.13 -0.97 9.38
N GLY A 10 15.24 -0.53 10.26
CA GLY A 10 15.45 -0.51 11.71
C GLY A 10 15.82 -1.88 12.28
N GLY A 11 15.17 -2.95 11.81
CA GLY A 11 15.44 -4.32 12.24
C GLY A 11 16.69 -4.97 11.64
N HIS A 12 17.25 -4.43 10.56
CA HIS A 12 18.38 -5.04 9.83
C HIS A 12 19.45 -3.98 9.49
N PRO A 13 20.44 -3.78 10.39
CA PRO A 13 21.52 -2.80 10.19
C PRO A 13 22.30 -2.96 8.88
N GLN A 14 22.45 -4.19 8.39
CA GLN A 14 23.14 -4.54 7.15
C GLN A 14 22.42 -4.09 5.87
N LEU A 15 21.14 -3.72 5.95
CA LEU A 15 20.40 -3.21 4.80
C LEU A 15 20.62 -1.71 4.63
N ALA A 16 21.03 -1.30 3.43
CA ALA A 16 21.24 0.10 3.06
C ALA A 16 19.95 0.81 2.61
N ARG A 17 19.08 0.08 1.90
CA ARG A 17 17.81 0.58 1.35
C ARG A 17 16.83 -0.55 1.04
N ILE A 18 15.57 -0.20 0.86
CA ILE A 18 14.49 -1.09 0.44
C ILE A 18 13.59 -0.38 -0.59
N ARG A 19 13.23 -1.09 -1.66
CA ARG A 19 12.24 -0.63 -2.66
C ARG A 19 10.95 -1.40 -2.45
N LEU A 20 9.83 -0.68 -2.40
CA LEU A 20 8.49 -1.23 -2.24
C LEU A 20 7.62 -0.78 -3.41
N THR A 21 6.88 -1.74 -3.98
CA THR A 21 5.87 -1.53 -5.01
C THR A 21 4.59 -2.17 -4.49
N MET A 22 3.58 -1.35 -4.19
CA MET A 22 2.38 -1.75 -3.49
C MET A 22 1.14 -1.33 -4.30
N PRO A 23 0.53 -2.23 -5.07
CA PRO A 23 -0.73 -1.94 -5.74
C PRO A 23 -1.85 -1.84 -4.71
N ASN A 24 -2.67 -0.79 -4.80
CA ASN A 24 -3.93 -0.69 -4.09
C ASN A 24 -5.01 -1.42 -4.89
N ARG A 25 -5.23 -2.71 -4.58
CA ARG A 25 -6.29 -3.52 -5.19
C ARG A 25 -7.64 -3.16 -4.58
N HIS A 26 -8.45 -2.43 -5.34
CA HIS A 26 -9.73 -1.93 -4.84
C HIS A 26 -10.70 -3.07 -4.53
N HIS A 27 -11.27 -3.00 -3.32
CA HIS A 27 -12.45 -3.74 -2.92
C HIS A 27 -13.55 -2.71 -2.72
N LEU A 28 -14.36 -2.50 -3.75
CA LEU A 28 -15.37 -1.44 -3.77
C LEU A 28 -16.63 -1.93 -3.07
N LEU A 29 -17.19 -1.11 -2.18
CA LEU A 29 -18.41 -1.44 -1.46
C LEU A 29 -19.58 -1.58 -2.45
N VAL A 30 -20.31 -2.68 -2.37
CA VAL A 30 -21.47 -2.93 -3.24
C VAL A 30 -22.65 -2.07 -2.82
N ASP A 31 -23.26 -1.36 -3.76
CA ASP A 31 -24.55 -0.72 -3.52
C ASP A 31 -25.69 -1.75 -3.57
N LEU A 32 -26.28 -2.00 -2.40
CA LEU A 32 -27.42 -2.90 -2.22
C LEU A 32 -28.75 -2.14 -2.09
N SER A 33 -28.76 -0.82 -2.25
CA SER A 33 -29.97 0.01 -2.10
C SER A 33 -31.10 -0.39 -3.03
N ARG A 34 -30.77 -0.91 -4.22
CA ARG A 34 -31.73 -1.50 -5.18
C ARG A 34 -32.52 -2.70 -4.61
N PHE A 35 -32.04 -3.30 -3.53
CA PHE A 35 -32.69 -4.40 -2.82
C PHE A 35 -33.30 -3.96 -1.48
N GLY A 36 -33.23 -2.67 -1.13
CA GLY A 36 -33.73 -2.14 0.15
C GLY A 36 -32.87 -2.54 1.36
N ILE A 37 -31.61 -2.90 1.14
CA ILE A 37 -30.68 -3.39 2.19
C ILE A 37 -29.52 -2.40 2.32
N ALA A 38 -29.16 -2.06 3.56
CA ALA A 38 -27.94 -1.31 3.86
C ALA A 38 -26.71 -2.26 3.84
N ASN A 39 -25.60 -1.80 3.28
CA ASN A 39 -24.34 -2.54 3.29
C ASN A 39 -23.41 -1.95 4.36
N GLU A 40 -23.32 -2.60 5.52
CA GLU A 40 -22.54 -2.17 6.68
C GLU A 40 -21.03 -2.50 6.55
N ASN A 41 -20.45 -2.23 5.37
CA ASN A 41 -19.08 -2.60 5.02
C ASN A 41 -18.82 -4.12 5.03
N GLU A 42 -19.77 -4.90 4.50
CA GLU A 42 -19.70 -6.36 4.50
C GLU A 42 -19.48 -6.94 3.11
N ILE A 43 -20.16 -6.41 2.08
CA ILE A 43 -20.12 -6.94 0.72
C ILE A 43 -19.32 -6.02 -0.20
N PHE A 44 -18.27 -6.56 -0.82
CA PHE A 44 -17.37 -5.83 -1.71
C PHE A 44 -17.19 -6.54 -3.04
N VAL A 45 -16.94 -5.77 -4.10
CA VAL A 45 -16.44 -6.27 -5.40
C VAL A 45 -14.94 -5.99 -5.48
N ALA A 46 -14.16 -7.05 -5.61
CA ALA A 46 -12.74 -6.94 -5.93
C ALA A 46 -12.58 -6.61 -7.43
N THR A 47 -11.95 -5.49 -7.76
CA THR A 47 -11.66 -5.13 -9.15
C THR A 47 -10.20 -5.45 -9.48
N GLU A 48 -9.95 -6.02 -10.66
CA GLU A 48 -8.58 -6.28 -11.10
C GLU A 48 -7.87 -5.01 -11.57
N GLU A 49 -8.51 -4.20 -12.42
CA GLU A 49 -7.97 -2.97 -13.00
C GLU A 49 -9.05 -1.89 -13.18
N PRO A 50 -8.69 -0.59 -13.17
CA PRO A 50 -7.37 -0.04 -12.84
C PRO A 50 -7.10 -0.08 -11.33
N TYR A 51 -5.82 -0.07 -10.95
CA TYR A 51 -5.38 0.04 -9.56
C TYR A 51 -4.36 1.16 -9.39
N GLY A 52 -4.38 1.80 -8.23
CA GLY A 52 -3.32 2.73 -7.86
C GLY A 52 -2.02 1.96 -7.60
N LEU A 53 -0.92 2.36 -8.22
CA LEU A 53 0.40 1.80 -7.94
C LEU A 53 1.19 2.77 -7.06
N ILE A 54 1.46 2.38 -5.81
CA ILE A 54 2.28 3.17 -4.89
C ILE A 54 3.69 2.59 -4.87
N GLU A 55 4.68 3.41 -5.20
CA GLU A 55 6.09 3.01 -5.19
C GLU A 55 6.94 3.96 -4.36
N ALA A 56 7.89 3.41 -3.60
CA ALA A 56 8.94 4.22 -3.00
C ALA A 56 10.22 3.40 -2.75
N THR A 57 11.34 4.13 -2.65
CA THR A 57 12.59 3.60 -2.10
C THR A 57 12.89 4.33 -0.80
N VAL A 58 13.05 3.57 0.29
CA VAL A 58 13.49 4.09 1.58
C VAL A 58 14.97 3.73 1.74
N THR A 59 15.79 4.72 2.07
CA THR A 59 17.25 4.61 2.12
C THR A 59 17.75 5.24 3.42
N ARG A 60 18.81 4.69 4.02
CA ARG A 60 19.46 5.31 5.18
C ARG A 60 20.10 6.65 4.80
N GLU A 61 20.19 7.56 5.77
CA GLU A 61 20.77 8.88 5.54
C GLU A 61 22.23 8.83 5.07
N THR A 62 23.01 7.86 5.57
CA THR A 62 24.41 7.60 5.14
C THR A 62 24.56 7.30 3.65
N GLU A 63 23.48 6.92 2.98
CA GLU A 63 23.43 6.53 1.57
C GLU A 63 22.71 7.56 0.70
N ARG A 64 22.33 8.70 1.28
CA ARG A 64 21.67 9.78 0.55
C ARG A 64 22.71 10.49 -0.31
N ARG A 65 22.69 10.27 -1.64
CA ARG A 65 23.53 11.04 -2.56
C ARG A 65 23.19 12.54 -2.45
N PRO A 66 24.20 13.43 -2.37
CA PRO A 66 23.96 14.87 -2.45
C PRO A 66 23.28 15.18 -3.80
N ARG A 67 22.33 16.12 -3.76
CA ARG A 67 21.61 16.59 -4.94
C ARG A 67 22.52 17.36 -5.87
#